data_AF-A0A662DSJ4-F1
#
_entry.id   AF-A0A662DSJ4-F1
#
_cell.length_a   1.000
_cell.length_b   1.000
_cell.length_c   1.000
_cell.angle_alpha   90.00
_cell.angle_beta   90.00
_cell.angle_gamma   90.00
#
_symmetry.space_group_name_H-M   'P 1'
#
loop_
_entity.id
_entity.type
_entity.pdbx_description
1 polymer ?
#
loop_
_entity_poly.entity_id
_entity_poly.type
_entity_poly.pdbx_seq_one_letter_code
_entity_poly.pdbx_strand_id
1 'polypeptide(L)' 'MSTLVGNALIGQSGGPTCVINQSLVGIIQEAVRSDAIKNVYGAVHGVQGILDENLIDL' A
#
# COMPACT_ATOMS: atom_id res chain seq x y z
N MET A 1 -23.53 12.08 4.03
CA MET A 1 -22.18 12.35 3.49
C MET A 1 -21.83 11.18 2.57
N SER A 2 -21.31 11.45 1.37
CA SER A 2 -20.82 10.40 0.47
C SER A 2 -19.47 9.88 0.98
N THR A 3 -19.25 8.57 0.89
CA THR A 3 -17.96 7.94 1.21
C THR A 3 -16.90 8.46 0.23
N LEU A 4 -15.73 8.87 0.74
CA LEU A 4 -14.60 9.22 -0.10
C LEU A 4 -14.01 7.93 -0.67
N VAL A 5 -13.93 7.83 -1.99
CA VAL A 5 -13.35 6.67 -2.70
C VAL A 5 -12.00 7.09 -3.28
N GLY A 6 -10.97 6.25 -3.11
CA GLY A 6 -9.62 6.55 -3.55
C GLY A 6 -8.77 5.31 -3.82
N ASN A 7 -7.47 5.53 -3.99
CA ASN A 7 -6.48 4.46 -4.11
C ASN A 7 -5.66 4.36 -2.82
N ALA A 8 -5.18 3.17 -2.50
CA ALA A 8 -4.19 2.95 -1.46
C ALA A 8 -2.78 2.94 -2.06
N LEU A 9 -1.82 3.55 -1.36
CA LEU A 9 -0.40 3.45 -1.65
C LEU A 9 0.32 2.96 -0.39
N ILE A 10 1.02 1.84 -0.50
CA ILE A 10 1.71 1.18 0.61
C ILE A 10 3.21 1.22 0.35
N GLY A 11 3.97 1.84 1.25
CA GLY A 11 5.44 1.83 1.22
C GLY A 11 5.99 1.27 2.53
N GLN A 12 6.97 0.36 2.45
CA GLN A 12 7.73 -0.08 3.61
C GLN A 12 8.96 0.81 3.81
N SER A 13 9.23 1.22 5.04
CA SER A 13 10.38 2.07 5.39
C SER A 13 11.20 1.44 6.51
N GLY A 14 12.52 1.69 6.52
CA GLY A 14 13.47 1.10 7.46
C GLY A 14 14.03 -0.26 7.00
N GLY A 15 14.72 -0.94 7.91
CA GLY A 15 15.28 -2.26 7.65
C GLY A 15 14.20 -3.36 7.60
N PRO A 16 14.40 -4.43 6.82
CA PRO A 16 13.47 -5.55 6.78
C PRO A 16 13.42 -6.25 8.15
N THR A 17 12.25 -6.79 8.48
CA THR A 17 12.07 -7.66 9.65
C THR A 17 11.47 -8.99 9.23
N CYS A 18 11.49 -9.98 10.11
CA CYS A 18 10.95 -11.32 9.86
C CYS A 18 9.44 -11.30 9.52
N VAL A 19 8.72 -10.23 9.88
CA VAL A 19 7.26 -10.19 9.87
C VAL A 19 6.66 -9.01 9.11
N ILE A 20 7.47 -8.09 8.55
CA ILE A 20 6.94 -6.89 7.89
C ILE A 20 6.03 -7.22 6.69
N ASN A 21 6.25 -8.36 6.03
CA ASN A 21 5.40 -8.82 4.94
C ASN A 21 4.03 -9.32 5.41
N GLN A 22 3.90 -9.77 6.67
CA GLN A 22 2.60 -10.14 7.22
C GLN A 22 1.73 -8.90 7.46
N SER A 23 2.33 -7.78 7.90
CA SER A 23 1.64 -6.49 7.95
C SER A 23 1.20 -6.02 6.57
N LEU A 24 2.07 -6.13 5.55
CA LEU A 24 1.72 -5.80 4.16
C LEU A 24 0.51 -6.62 3.67
N VAL A 25 0.53 -7.93 3.86
CA VAL A 25 -0.57 -8.82 3.47
C VAL A 25 -1.87 -8.43 4.18
N GLY A 26 -1.83 -8.15 5.48
CA GLY A 26 -3.02 -7.73 6.23
C GLY A 26 -3.63 -6.42 5.71
N ILE A 27 -2.79 -5.45 5.36
CA ILE A 27 -3.24 -4.17 4.78
C ILE A 27 -3.89 -4.40 3.41
N ILE A 28 -3.27 -5.20 2.54
CA ILE A 28 -3.82 -5.50 1.21
C ILE A 28 -5.17 -6.22 1.35
N GLN A 29 -5.27 -7.22 2.23
CA GLN A 29 -6.50 -7.98 2.44
C GLN A 29 -7.68 -7.11 2.91
N GLU A 30 -7.41 -6.10 3.74
CA GLU A 30 -8.45 -5.16 4.18
C GLU A 30 -8.77 -4.15 3.08
N ALA A 31 -7.75 -3.61 2.39
CA ALA A 31 -7.93 -2.64 1.33
C ALA A 31 -8.79 -3.19 0.19
N VAL A 32 -8.56 -4.43 -0.24
CA VAL A 32 -9.34 -5.08 -1.30
C VAL A 32 -10.80 -5.34 -0.90
N ARG A 33 -11.11 -5.43 0.40
CA ARG A 33 -12.50 -5.62 0.90
C ARG A 33 -13.24 -4.30 1.08
N SER A 34 -12.54 -3.17 1.07
CA SER A 34 -13.12 -1.87 1.35
C SER A 34 -13.73 -1.26 0.09
N ASP A 35 -15.03 -0.94 0.12
CA ASP A 35 -15.69 -0.19 -0.97
C ASP A 35 -15.12 1.23 -1.17
N ALA A 36 -14.31 1.72 -0.22
CA ALA A 36 -13.65 3.01 -0.31
C ALA A 36 -12.30 2.97 -1.06
N ILE A 37 -11.76 1.78 -1.35
CA ILE A 37 -10.44 1.63 -1.98
C ILE A 37 -10.58 0.91 -3.33
N LYS A 38 -10.16 1.57 -4.40
CA LYS A 38 -10.32 1.09 -5.78
C LYS A 38 -9.13 0.30 -6.30
N ASN A 39 -7.92 0.77 -6.00
CA ASN A 39 -6.67 0.14 -6.42
C ASN A 39 -5.67 0.18 -5.26
N VAL A 40 -4.77 -0.80 -5.21
CA VAL A 40 -3.72 -0.90 -4.19
C VAL A 40 -2.37 -0.86 -4.89
N TYR A 41 -1.55 0.13 -4.56
CA TYR A 41 -0.22 0.30 -5.13
C TYR A 41 0.86 0.08 -4.07
N GLY A 42 1.99 -0.47 -4.49
CA GLY A 42 3.20 -0.61 -3.69
C GLY A 42 4.29 0.35 -4.14
N ALA A 43 4.95 1.02 -3.21
CA ALA A 43 6.13 1.84 -3.51
C ALA A 43 7.42 1.01 -3.38
N VAL A 44 8.16 0.87 -4.48
CA VAL A 44 9.43 0.13 -4.49
C VAL A 44 10.53 0.99 -3.85
N HIS A 45 11.25 0.47 -2.86
CA HIS A 45 12.20 1.23 -2.03
C HIS A 45 11.57 2.28 -1.10
N GLY A 46 10.31 2.08 -0.69
CA GLY A 46 9.69 2.90 0.35
C GLY A 46 9.47 4.34 -0.10
N VAL A 47 9.85 5.31 0.73
CA VAL A 47 9.65 6.74 0.44
C VAL A 47 10.36 7.18 -0.85
N GLN A 48 11.52 6.61 -1.16
CA GLN A 48 12.23 6.92 -2.41
C GLN A 48 11.39 6.52 -3.63
N GLY A 49 10.74 5.36 -3.60
CA GLY A 49 9.83 4.93 -4.65
C GLY A 49 8.61 5.83 -4.82
N ILE A 50 8.14 6.46 -3.74
CA ILE A 50 7.05 7.44 -3.82
C ILE A 50 7.52 8.70 -4.55
N LEU A 51 8.71 9.21 -4.21
CA LEU A 51 9.27 10.41 -4.83
C LEU A 51 9.62 10.20 -6.30
N ASP A 52 10.07 9.00 -6.65
CA ASP A 52 10.46 8.61 -8.02
C ASP A 52 9.29 8.08 -8.86
N GLU A 53 8.07 8.03 -8.29
CA GLU A 53 6.89 7.39 -8.90
C GLU A 53 7.13 5.94 -9.34
N ASN A 54 8.03 5.23 -8.66
CA ASN A 54 8.34 3.82 -8.88
C ASN A 54 7.33 2.93 -8.13
N LEU A 55 6.15 2.81 -8.70
CA LEU A 55 5.00 2.13 -8.13
C LEU A 55 4.68 0.82 -8.86
N ILE A 56 4.22 -0.19 -8.12
CA ILE A 56 3.70 -1.45 -8.66
C ILE A 56 2.24 -1.64 -8.26
N ASP A 57 1.48 -2.36 -9.09
CA ASP A 57 0.13 -2.83 -8.77
C ASP A 57 0.21 -4.06 -7.86
N LEU A 58 -0.54 -4.06 -6.75
CA LEU A 58 -0.46 -5.08 -5.68
C LEU A 58 -1.73 -5.91 -5.54
#